data_AF-Q3BZ69-F1
#
_entry.id   AF-Q3BZ69-F1
#
_cell.length_a   1.000
_cell.length_b   1.000
_cell.length_c   1.000
_cell.angle_alpha   90.00
_cell.angle_beta   90.00
_cell.angle_gamma   90.00
#
_symmetry.space_group_name_H-M   'P 1'
#
loop_
_entity.id
_entity.type
_entity.pdbx_description
1 polymer ?
#
loop_
_entity_poly.entity_id
_entity_poly.type
_entity_poly.pdbx_seq_one_letter_code
_entity_poly.pdbx_strand_id
1 'polypeptide(L)'
;MPSSRVLLHPKFQSTERDLAATLTLAQPGSLVFLIGISGVGKSELRYRSMRSVAGAPSGWDKGILPAIAVRATLTDRGFFNPKDLAMRLAHALRAPDLTWLSDRDQIDDPEVVHAKLEIAEKAQPWLDARRSTTEHALRFEFERHARARRLRWIFIEECASIGTLSRGRSVHNYVLGLMQLAEECGLTIILFGTPRAAALWDCHPDIRRRSLFVWAQRYREDRPEDHRPFASLVSSLGKHLPLERPDLLVQNLELALANSAGSYGEVKQFLLRADQARVRRDSHTIDLCDLHQASYSREHLLGMWEHAKAFDGLCEINTDAADLGYLNLKWGAAEARVGQ
;
A
#
# COMPACT_ATOMS: atom_id res chain seq x y z
N MET A 1 3.28 15.87 20.09
CA MET A 1 1.88 15.66 19.62
C MET A 1 1.25 14.59 20.48
N PRO A 2 0.03 14.77 20.99
CA PRO A 2 -0.63 13.74 21.76
C PRO A 2 -1.10 12.61 20.84
N SER A 3 -0.84 11.36 21.26
CA SER A 3 -1.34 10.07 20.75
C SER A 3 -1.62 9.97 19.23
N SER A 4 -0.80 9.20 18.51
CA SER A 4 -0.97 8.77 17.11
C SER A 4 -2.14 7.78 16.93
N ARG A 5 -3.32 8.11 17.49
CA ARG A 5 -4.51 7.29 17.35
C ARG A 5 -4.94 7.32 15.88
N VAL A 6 -4.84 6.17 15.22
CA VAL A 6 -5.26 5.99 13.83
C VAL A 6 -6.74 6.34 13.74
N LEU A 7 -7.08 7.29 12.87
CA LEU A 7 -8.47 7.63 12.60
C LEU A 7 -9.04 6.63 11.59
N LEU A 8 -9.94 5.77 12.06
CA LEU A 8 -10.61 4.75 11.25
C LEU A 8 -11.75 5.38 10.44
N HIS A 9 -11.42 6.03 9.34
CA HIS A 9 -12.40 6.64 8.44
C HIS A 9 -13.08 5.58 7.55
N PRO A 10 -14.28 5.87 6.99
CA PRO A 10 -15.05 4.89 6.21
C PRO A 10 -14.29 4.16 5.09
N LYS A 11 -13.47 4.86 4.29
CA LYS A 11 -12.67 4.23 3.21
C LYS A 11 -11.59 3.29 3.76
N PHE A 12 -10.95 3.64 4.88
CA PHE A 12 -9.99 2.77 5.56
C PHE A 12 -10.68 1.49 6.05
N GLN A 13 -11.82 1.63 6.74
CA GLN A 13 -12.60 0.50 7.25
C GLN A 13 -13.16 -0.39 6.13
N SER A 14 -13.54 0.19 4.99
CA SER A 14 -13.92 -0.60 3.81
C SER A 14 -12.74 -1.41 3.30
N THR A 15 -11.61 -0.76 3.09
CA THR A 15 -10.38 -1.42 2.60
C THR A 15 -9.92 -2.53 3.55
N GLU A 16 -10.00 -2.30 4.87
CA GLU A 16 -9.67 -3.32 5.88
C GLU A 16 -10.58 -4.55 5.77
N ARG A 17 -11.90 -4.35 5.60
CA ARG A 17 -12.86 -5.44 5.40
C ARG A 17 -12.61 -6.19 4.10
N ASP A 18 -12.36 -5.47 3.01
CA ASP A 18 -12.08 -6.05 1.69
C ASP A 18 -10.79 -6.87 1.72
N LEU A 19 -9.75 -6.36 2.39
CA LEU A 19 -8.50 -7.10 2.60
C LEU A 19 -8.74 -8.36 3.44
N ALA A 20 -9.47 -8.27 4.55
CA ALA A 20 -9.76 -9.43 5.39
C ALA A 20 -10.55 -10.52 4.62
N ALA A 21 -11.56 -10.12 3.84
CA ALA A 21 -12.32 -11.02 2.98
C ALA A 21 -11.42 -11.68 1.92
N THR A 22 -10.57 -10.87 1.27
CA THR A 22 -9.63 -11.34 0.24
C THR A 22 -8.62 -12.34 0.82
N LEU A 23 -8.04 -12.06 1.98
CA LEU A 23 -7.09 -12.96 2.65
C LEU A 23 -7.77 -14.25 3.14
N THR A 24 -9.06 -14.23 3.43
CA THR A 24 -9.82 -15.45 3.75
C THR A 24 -9.97 -16.36 2.54
N LEU A 25 -10.14 -15.79 1.34
CA LEU A 25 -10.31 -16.52 0.09
C LEU A 25 -8.97 -16.93 -0.56
N ALA A 26 -7.89 -16.22 -0.22
CA ALA A 26 -6.56 -16.44 -0.78
C ALA A 26 -6.07 -17.88 -0.56
N GLN A 27 -5.76 -18.54 -1.68
CA GLN A 27 -5.17 -19.88 -1.67
C GLN A 27 -3.63 -19.77 -1.63
N PRO A 28 -2.92 -20.77 -1.07
CA PRO A 28 -1.48 -20.88 -1.25
C PRO A 28 -1.06 -20.70 -2.71
N GLY A 29 0.00 -19.94 -2.97
CA GLY A 29 0.45 -19.58 -4.32
C GLY A 29 -0.22 -18.33 -4.91
N SER A 30 -1.13 -17.67 -4.19
CA SER A 30 -1.78 -16.44 -4.66
C SER A 30 -0.91 -15.20 -4.39
N LEU A 31 -1.03 -14.22 -5.29
CA LEU A 31 -0.60 -12.85 -5.02
C LEU A 31 -1.83 -12.00 -4.67
N VAL A 32 -1.72 -11.18 -3.62
CA VAL A 32 -2.77 -10.24 -3.23
C VAL A 32 -2.19 -8.82 -3.35
N PHE A 33 -2.71 -8.03 -4.29
CA PHE A 33 -2.28 -6.65 -4.49
C PHE A 33 -3.17 -5.71 -3.69
N LEU A 34 -2.59 -5.00 -2.72
CA LEU A 34 -3.22 -3.87 -2.05
C LEU A 34 -2.65 -2.57 -2.60
N ILE A 35 -3.43 -1.89 -3.44
CA ILE A 35 -2.97 -0.73 -4.19
C ILE A 35 -3.75 0.51 -3.77
N GLY A 36 -3.01 1.60 -3.59
CA GLY A 36 -3.59 2.92 -3.35
C GLY A 36 -2.55 4.02 -3.42
N ILE A 37 -3.00 5.26 -3.61
CA ILE A 37 -2.11 6.43 -3.63
C ILE A 37 -1.38 6.62 -2.29
N SER A 38 -0.40 7.51 -2.24
CA SER A 38 0.30 7.81 -0.98
C SER A 38 -0.67 8.35 0.08
N GLY A 39 -0.42 8.06 1.35
CA GLY A 39 -1.21 8.59 2.46
C GLY A 39 -2.56 7.92 2.76
N VAL A 40 -3.04 6.95 1.97
CA VAL A 40 -4.34 6.29 2.22
C VAL A 40 -4.35 5.30 3.40
N GLY A 41 -3.21 5.10 4.08
CA GLY A 41 -3.10 4.21 5.25
C GLY A 41 -2.62 2.78 4.97
N LYS A 42 -1.98 2.52 3.82
CA LYS A 42 -1.45 1.20 3.44
C LYS A 42 -0.54 0.56 4.50
N SER A 43 0.40 1.31 5.06
CA SER A 43 1.33 0.82 6.09
C SER A 43 0.60 0.41 7.37
N GLU A 44 -0.47 1.12 7.72
CA GLU A 44 -1.33 0.78 8.86
C GLU A 44 -2.18 -0.45 8.58
N LEU A 45 -2.74 -0.56 7.37
CA LEU A 45 -3.47 -1.75 6.92
C LEU A 45 -2.57 -2.99 6.96
N ARG A 46 -1.29 -2.88 6.57
CA ARG A 46 -0.31 -3.97 6.70
C ARG A 46 -0.19 -4.43 8.14
N TYR A 47 0.07 -3.51 9.08
CA TYR A 47 0.22 -3.86 10.50
C TYR A 47 -1.03 -4.57 11.05
N ARG A 48 -2.22 -4.01 10.80
CA ARG A 48 -3.48 -4.55 11.30
C ARG A 48 -3.83 -5.91 10.66
N SER A 49 -3.61 -6.05 9.36
CA SER A 49 -3.81 -7.32 8.66
C SER A 49 -2.83 -8.40 9.09
N MET A 50 -1.56 -8.07 9.33
CA MET A 50 -0.58 -9.00 9.88
C MET A 50 -1.04 -9.58 11.22
N ARG A 51 -1.48 -8.74 12.17
CA ARG A 51 -2.04 -9.22 13.45
C ARG A 51 -3.27 -10.10 13.25
N SER A 52 -4.18 -9.67 12.36
CA SER A 52 -5.41 -10.41 12.08
C SER A 52 -5.14 -11.80 11.52
N VAL A 53 -4.27 -11.94 10.51
CA VAL A 53 -4.01 -13.25 9.88
C VAL A 53 -3.06 -14.15 10.66
N ALA A 54 -2.23 -13.57 11.52
CA ALA A 54 -1.33 -14.32 12.38
C ALA A 54 -2.04 -14.87 13.63
N GLY A 55 -3.13 -14.24 14.08
CA GLY A 55 -3.82 -14.60 15.31
C GLY A 55 -2.99 -14.30 16.56
N ALA A 56 -3.44 -14.81 17.70
CA ALA A 56 -2.79 -14.58 18.99
C ALA A 56 -1.49 -15.39 19.13
N PRO A 57 -0.35 -14.76 19.52
CA PRO A 57 0.92 -15.46 19.70
C PRO A 57 0.89 -16.61 20.70
N SER A 58 0.00 -16.54 21.71
CA SER A 58 -0.20 -17.61 22.69
C SER A 58 -0.69 -18.92 22.07
N GLY A 59 -1.27 -18.87 20.87
CA GLY A 59 -1.72 -20.04 20.12
C GLY A 59 -0.70 -20.60 19.13
N TRP A 60 0.51 -20.04 19.06
CA TRP A 60 1.53 -20.51 18.11
C TRP A 60 2.36 -21.63 18.72
N ASP A 61 2.56 -22.72 17.96
CA ASP A 61 3.55 -23.74 18.33
C ASP A 61 4.97 -23.12 18.36
N LYS A 62 5.86 -23.72 19.15
CA LYS A 62 7.25 -23.26 19.25
C LYS A 62 7.94 -23.24 17.88
N GLY A 63 8.51 -22.09 17.53
CA GLY A 63 9.24 -21.90 16.27
C GLY A 63 8.36 -21.55 15.07
N ILE A 64 7.04 -21.47 15.23
CA ILE A 64 6.13 -20.99 14.19
C ILE A 64 6.22 -19.48 14.06
N LEU A 65 6.26 -19.02 12.82
CA LEU A 65 6.22 -17.62 12.44
C LEU A 65 5.23 -17.48 11.28
N PRO A 66 3.97 -17.10 11.54
CA PRO A 66 2.92 -17.17 10.52
C PRO A 66 3.03 -16.09 9.45
N ALA A 67 3.63 -14.94 9.80
CA ALA A 67 3.75 -13.79 8.91
C ALA A 67 5.11 -13.09 9.05
N ILE A 68 5.61 -12.56 7.93
CA ILE A 68 6.74 -11.62 7.87
C ILE A 68 6.40 -10.42 7.00
N ALA A 69 7.10 -9.31 7.22
CA ALA A 69 7.05 -8.15 6.35
C ALA A 69 8.45 -7.77 5.87
N VAL A 70 8.54 -7.37 4.60
CA VAL A 70 9.75 -6.83 3.97
C VAL A 70 9.37 -5.68 3.06
N ARG A 71 10.36 -4.90 2.63
CA ARG A 71 10.19 -3.82 1.64
C ARG A 71 10.95 -4.15 0.36
N ALA A 72 10.33 -3.92 -0.79
CA ALA A 72 11.01 -3.90 -2.08
C ALA A 72 11.70 -2.55 -2.27
N THR A 73 12.99 -2.55 -2.57
CA THR A 73 13.82 -1.34 -2.59
C THR A 73 14.65 -1.22 -3.86
N LEU A 74 14.99 0.02 -4.24
CA LEU A 74 15.82 0.32 -5.41
C LEU A 74 17.31 0.39 -5.01
N THR A 75 17.91 -0.76 -4.71
CA THR A 75 19.27 -0.84 -4.14
C THR A 75 20.39 -1.01 -5.16
N ASP A 76 20.08 -1.03 -6.46
CA ASP A 76 21.06 -1.16 -7.54
C ASP A 76 20.99 0.04 -8.50
N ARG A 77 21.65 1.15 -8.13
CA ARG A 77 21.72 2.38 -8.95
C ARG A 77 20.35 2.90 -9.43
N GLY A 78 19.34 2.84 -8.56
CA GLY A 78 17.97 3.23 -8.88
C GLY A 78 17.11 2.12 -9.50
N PHE A 79 17.65 0.91 -9.68
CA PHE A 79 16.90 -0.27 -10.08
C PHE A 79 16.62 -1.20 -8.89
N PHE A 80 15.53 -1.95 -9.01
CA PHE A 80 15.20 -3.03 -8.09
C PHE A 80 16.18 -4.19 -8.22
N ASN A 81 16.55 -4.75 -7.08
CA ASN A 81 17.50 -5.85 -6.99
C ASN A 81 16.82 -7.11 -6.43
N PRO A 82 16.53 -8.12 -7.28
CA PRO A 82 16.00 -9.42 -6.88
C PRO A 82 16.75 -10.10 -5.73
N LYS A 83 18.08 -10.02 -5.74
CA LYS A 83 18.93 -10.62 -4.71
C LYS A 83 18.75 -9.91 -3.36
N ASP A 84 18.60 -8.59 -3.38
CA ASP A 84 18.37 -7.83 -2.14
C ASP A 84 17.01 -8.18 -1.52
N LEU A 85 15.95 -8.37 -2.33
CA LEU A 85 14.68 -8.87 -1.81
C LEU A 85 14.80 -10.29 -1.24
N ALA A 86 15.51 -11.20 -1.94
CA ALA A 86 15.76 -12.55 -1.42
C ALA A 86 16.52 -12.54 -0.09
N MET A 87 17.52 -11.65 0.06
CA MET A 87 18.22 -11.46 1.34
C MET A 87 17.30 -11.01 2.45
N ARG A 88 16.41 -10.04 2.19
CA ARG A 88 15.45 -9.53 3.17
C ARG A 88 14.49 -10.61 3.63
N LEU A 89 13.97 -11.41 2.70
CA LEU A 89 13.10 -12.53 3.00
C LEU A 89 13.79 -13.56 3.90
N ALA A 90 15.02 -13.98 3.55
CA ALA A 90 15.81 -14.90 4.37
C ALA A 90 16.15 -14.30 5.75
N HIS A 91 16.51 -13.01 5.79
CA HIS A 91 16.81 -12.30 7.04
C HIS A 91 15.59 -12.18 7.96
N ALA A 92 14.42 -11.83 7.44
CA ALA A 92 13.17 -11.71 8.20
C ALA A 92 12.75 -13.03 8.84
N LEU A 93 13.20 -14.17 8.30
CA LEU A 93 13.03 -15.46 8.96
C LEU A 93 14.10 -15.70 10.05
N ARG A 94 15.37 -15.35 9.82
CA ARG A 94 16.45 -15.54 10.81
C ARG A 94 16.29 -14.64 12.04
N ALA A 95 15.97 -13.38 11.82
CA ALA A 95 15.80 -12.34 12.82
C ALA A 95 14.44 -11.65 12.60
N PRO A 96 13.33 -12.29 13.01
CA PRO A 96 12.01 -11.75 12.76
C PRO A 96 11.76 -10.48 13.55
N ASP A 97 11.22 -9.47 12.87
CA ASP A 97 10.58 -8.34 13.52
C ASP A 97 9.22 -8.80 14.06
N LEU A 98 9.03 -8.70 15.38
CA LEU A 98 7.79 -9.04 16.08
C LEU A 98 7.11 -7.80 16.67
N THR A 99 7.61 -6.59 16.40
CA THR A 99 7.01 -5.34 16.90
C THR A 99 5.56 -5.16 16.44
N TRP A 100 5.21 -5.76 15.30
CA TRP A 100 3.83 -5.78 14.80
C TRP A 100 2.86 -6.59 15.70
N LEU A 101 3.32 -7.30 16.72
CA LEU A 101 2.47 -7.93 17.73
C LEU A 101 2.09 -6.99 18.88
N SER A 102 2.92 -5.98 19.12
CA SER A 102 2.69 -4.99 20.18
C SER A 102 1.45 -4.16 19.89
N ASP A 103 0.91 -3.50 20.92
CA ASP A 103 -0.19 -2.57 20.73
C ASP A 103 0.26 -1.30 20.00
N ARG A 104 -0.69 -0.65 19.32
CA ARG A 104 -0.36 0.37 18.32
C ARG A 104 0.33 1.60 18.93
N ASP A 105 0.00 1.91 20.17
CA ASP A 105 0.59 2.98 20.98
C ASP A 105 2.06 2.74 21.34
N GLN A 106 2.53 1.51 21.24
CA GLN A 106 3.92 1.10 21.50
C GLN A 106 4.76 0.99 20.23
N ILE A 107 4.17 1.27 19.07
CA ILE A 107 4.82 1.15 17.77
C ILE A 107 5.12 2.54 17.24
N ASP A 108 6.38 2.75 16.86
CA ASP A 108 6.84 3.94 16.18
C ASP A 108 5.96 4.27 14.95
N ASP A 109 5.97 5.53 14.52
CA ASP A 109 5.35 5.89 13.25
C ASP A 109 5.98 5.02 12.13
N PRO A 110 5.19 4.40 11.23
CA PRO A 110 5.70 3.60 10.12
C PRO A 110 6.79 4.31 9.32
N GLU A 111 6.70 5.63 9.15
CA GLU A 111 7.72 6.42 8.45
C GLU A 111 9.07 6.41 9.20
N VAL A 112 9.05 6.46 10.53
CA VAL A 112 10.26 6.40 11.38
C VAL A 112 10.89 5.01 11.31
N VAL A 113 10.07 3.96 11.35
CA VAL A 113 10.53 2.56 11.21
C VAL A 113 11.20 2.37 9.84
N HIS A 114 10.55 2.86 8.78
CA HIS A 114 11.07 2.81 7.42
C HIS A 114 12.42 3.51 7.29
N ALA A 115 12.59 4.70 7.86
CA ALA A 115 13.86 5.42 7.84
C ALA A 115 14.99 4.66 8.57
N LYS A 116 14.69 4.03 9.72
CA LYS A 116 15.67 3.22 10.47
C LYS A 116 16.13 2.00 9.66
N LEU A 117 15.20 1.32 8.99
CA LEU A 117 15.50 0.16 8.14
C LEU A 117 16.41 0.55 6.97
N GLU A 118 16.12 1.66 6.29
CA GLU A 118 16.95 2.14 5.18
C GLU A 118 18.40 2.45 5.59
N ILE A 119 18.62 2.94 6.82
CA ILE A 119 19.97 3.16 7.36
C ILE A 119 20.67 1.82 7.61
N ALA A 120 19.99 0.87 8.25
CA ALA A 120 20.54 -0.45 8.55
C ALA A 120 20.95 -1.22 7.29
N GLU A 121 20.17 -1.10 6.21
CA GLU A 121 20.42 -1.77 4.93
C GLU A 121 21.62 -1.20 4.15
N LYS A 122 22.05 0.01 4.48
CA LYS A 122 23.28 0.63 3.96
C LYS A 122 24.50 0.32 4.81
N ALA A 123 24.35 -0.37 5.93
CA ALA A 123 25.46 -0.73 6.81
C ALA A 123 26.38 -1.79 6.17
N GLN A 124 27.68 -1.70 6.47
CA GLN A 124 28.71 -2.57 5.90
C GLN A 124 28.43 -4.09 6.06
N PRO A 125 27.94 -4.59 7.22
CA PRO A 125 27.65 -6.02 7.38
C PRO A 125 26.59 -6.53 6.39
N TRP A 126 25.60 -5.70 6.04
CA TRP A 126 24.58 -6.05 5.05
C TRP A 126 25.19 -6.15 3.65
N LEU A 127 26.04 -5.18 3.30
CA LEU A 127 26.74 -5.14 2.01
C LEU A 127 27.69 -6.33 1.84
N ASP A 128 28.37 -6.73 2.90
CA ASP A 128 29.30 -7.87 2.88
C ASP A 128 28.54 -9.19 2.71
N ALA A 129 27.45 -9.39 3.46
CA ALA A 129 26.55 -10.53 3.29
C ALA A 129 25.96 -10.60 1.87
N ARG A 130 25.66 -9.44 1.27
CA ARG A 130 25.19 -9.35 -0.12
C ARG A 130 26.26 -9.74 -1.13
N ARG A 131 27.55 -9.52 -0.85
CA ARG A 131 28.64 -9.92 -1.75
C ARG A 131 28.95 -11.41 -1.67
N SER A 132 28.85 -12.00 -0.48
CA SER A 132 29.27 -13.38 -0.21
C SER A 132 28.24 -14.46 -0.51
N THR A 133 26.98 -14.09 -0.75
CA THR A 133 25.88 -15.04 -1.02
C THR A 133 25.40 -14.98 -2.47
N THR A 134 24.72 -16.01 -2.98
CA THR A 134 24.05 -15.96 -4.29
C THR A 134 22.53 -15.83 -4.11
N GLU A 135 21.81 -15.29 -5.10
CA GLU A 135 20.34 -15.22 -5.02
C GLU A 135 19.72 -16.61 -4.85
N HIS A 136 20.24 -17.61 -5.57
CA HIS A 136 19.79 -18.99 -5.46
C HIS A 136 19.96 -19.56 -4.05
N ALA A 137 21.13 -19.35 -3.43
CA ALA A 137 21.38 -19.82 -2.06
C ALA A 137 20.40 -19.17 -1.05
N LEU A 138 20.11 -17.88 -1.22
CA LEU A 138 19.17 -17.15 -0.37
C LEU A 138 17.72 -17.61 -0.57
N ARG A 139 17.30 -17.88 -1.81
CA ARG A 139 15.99 -18.46 -2.11
C ARG A 139 15.84 -19.84 -1.46
N PHE A 140 16.83 -20.71 -1.65
CA PHE A 140 16.84 -22.04 -1.03
C PHE A 140 16.80 -21.98 0.50
N GLU A 141 17.58 -21.09 1.10
CA GLU A 141 17.55 -20.83 2.54
C GLU A 141 16.14 -20.39 2.98
N PHE A 142 15.57 -19.39 2.29
CA PHE A 142 14.25 -18.85 2.59
C PHE A 142 13.19 -19.96 2.54
N GLU A 143 13.12 -20.73 1.45
CA GLU A 143 12.13 -21.78 1.26
C GLU A 143 12.19 -22.84 2.37
N ARG A 144 13.40 -23.29 2.71
CA ARG A 144 13.61 -24.25 3.79
C ARG A 144 13.11 -23.70 5.13
N HIS A 145 13.44 -22.44 5.44
CA HIS A 145 13.02 -21.82 6.69
C HIS A 145 11.53 -21.47 6.72
N ALA A 146 10.94 -21.06 5.59
CA ALA A 146 9.53 -20.74 5.46
C ALA A 146 8.68 -21.98 5.76
N ARG A 147 9.03 -23.13 5.17
CA ARG A 147 8.39 -24.41 5.46
C ARG A 147 8.58 -24.84 6.91
N ALA A 148 9.81 -24.77 7.44
CA ALA A 148 10.11 -25.16 8.81
C ALA A 148 9.36 -24.31 9.86
N ARG A 149 9.14 -23.02 9.59
CA ARG A 149 8.40 -22.10 10.47
C ARG A 149 6.90 -22.04 10.17
N ARG A 150 6.40 -22.85 9.23
CA ARG A 150 5.02 -22.82 8.70
C ARG A 150 4.57 -21.39 8.35
N LEU A 151 5.45 -20.65 7.67
CA LEU A 151 5.13 -19.31 7.20
C LEU A 151 3.97 -19.38 6.21
N ARG A 152 2.93 -18.56 6.45
CA ARG A 152 1.74 -18.51 5.59
C ARG A 152 1.63 -17.20 4.81
N TRP A 153 2.16 -16.11 5.37
CA TRP A 153 1.94 -14.77 4.83
C TRP A 153 3.25 -13.99 4.67
N ILE A 154 3.48 -13.46 3.47
CA ILE A 154 4.55 -12.49 3.22
C ILE A 154 3.92 -11.16 2.87
N PHE A 155 4.27 -10.11 3.59
CA PHE A 155 3.88 -8.74 3.27
C PHE A 155 5.06 -8.03 2.61
N ILE A 156 4.89 -7.53 1.40
CA ILE A 156 5.92 -6.80 0.66
C ILE A 156 5.44 -5.37 0.42
N GLU A 157 6.09 -4.41 1.09
CA GLU A 157 5.85 -2.98 0.90
C GLU A 157 6.62 -2.43 -0.32
N GLU A 158 6.14 -1.32 -0.87
CA GLU A 158 6.70 -0.65 -2.05
C GLU A 158 6.82 -1.58 -3.27
N CYS A 159 5.83 -2.44 -3.50
CA CYS A 159 5.91 -3.44 -4.57
C CYS A 159 6.08 -2.82 -5.97
N ALA A 160 5.67 -1.57 -6.17
CA ALA A 160 5.92 -0.82 -7.41
C ALA A 160 7.41 -0.74 -7.78
N SER A 161 8.33 -0.81 -6.80
CA SER A 161 9.76 -0.87 -7.06
C SER A 161 10.15 -2.08 -7.91
N ILE A 162 9.46 -3.22 -7.76
CA ILE A 162 9.73 -4.45 -8.52
C ILE A 162 9.63 -4.21 -10.04
N GLY A 163 8.78 -3.27 -10.47
CA GLY A 163 8.65 -2.90 -11.89
C GLY A 163 9.86 -2.16 -12.46
N THR A 164 10.79 -1.69 -11.62
CA THR A 164 11.96 -0.90 -12.04
C THR A 164 13.20 -1.78 -12.14
N LEU A 165 13.15 -2.85 -12.95
CA LEU A 165 14.30 -3.72 -13.19
C LEU A 165 15.30 -3.10 -14.19
N SER A 166 16.57 -3.52 -14.10
CA SER A 166 17.59 -3.12 -15.07
C SER A 166 17.32 -3.67 -16.47
N ARG A 167 17.85 -3.00 -17.49
CA ARG A 167 17.65 -3.36 -18.91
C ARG A 167 17.99 -4.83 -19.17
N GLY A 168 17.14 -5.51 -19.94
CA GLY A 168 17.29 -6.92 -20.30
C GLY A 168 16.73 -7.91 -19.28
N ARG A 169 16.24 -7.45 -18.12
CA ARG A 169 15.49 -8.28 -17.17
C ARG A 169 13.99 -8.15 -17.41
N SER A 170 13.27 -9.24 -17.22
CA SER A 170 11.82 -9.31 -17.38
C SER A 170 11.12 -9.20 -16.02
N VAL A 171 10.28 -8.16 -15.88
CA VAL A 171 9.37 -8.01 -14.72
C VAL A 171 8.42 -9.18 -14.64
N HIS A 172 7.86 -9.60 -15.78
CA HIS A 172 6.98 -10.77 -15.90
C HIS A 172 7.61 -12.03 -15.31
N ASN A 173 8.82 -12.40 -15.76
CA ASN A 173 9.51 -13.60 -15.28
C ASN A 173 9.78 -13.52 -13.77
N TYR A 174 10.08 -12.33 -13.26
CA TYR A 174 10.34 -12.15 -11.84
C TYR A 174 9.08 -12.37 -11.00
N VAL A 175 7.94 -11.78 -11.41
CA VAL A 175 6.66 -11.96 -10.72
C VAL A 175 6.17 -13.41 -10.82
N LEU A 176 6.36 -14.08 -11.95
CA LEU A 176 6.13 -15.53 -12.07
C LEU A 176 6.99 -16.32 -11.08
N GLY A 177 8.26 -15.95 -10.91
CA GLY A 177 9.13 -16.56 -9.91
C GLY A 177 8.64 -16.34 -8.47
N LEU A 178 7.98 -15.22 -8.16
CA LEU A 178 7.34 -15.00 -6.86
C LEU A 178 6.08 -15.86 -6.69
N MET A 179 5.28 -16.06 -7.75
CA MET A 179 4.14 -16.99 -7.72
C MET A 179 4.60 -18.43 -7.47
N GLN A 180 5.64 -18.88 -8.18
CA GLN A 180 6.24 -20.20 -7.98
C GLN A 180 6.75 -20.37 -6.55
N LEU A 181 7.48 -19.38 -6.02
CA LEU A 181 7.94 -19.40 -4.63
C LEU A 181 6.77 -19.53 -3.64
N ALA A 182 5.68 -18.79 -3.89
CA ALA A 182 4.48 -18.84 -3.07
C ALA A 182 3.81 -20.21 -3.09
N GLU A 183 3.72 -20.83 -4.27
CA GLU A 183 3.18 -22.19 -4.44
C GLU A 183 4.04 -23.23 -3.73
N GLU A 184 5.34 -23.23 -3.99
CA GLU A 184 6.29 -24.22 -3.46
C GLU A 184 6.40 -24.18 -1.93
N CYS A 185 6.21 -23.00 -1.34
CA CYS A 185 6.21 -22.82 0.11
C CYS A 185 4.81 -22.94 0.74
N GLY A 186 3.75 -23.02 -0.06
CA GLY A 186 2.38 -23.06 0.45
C GLY A 186 1.93 -21.76 1.12
N LEU A 187 2.40 -20.60 0.66
CA LEU A 187 2.16 -19.28 1.27
C LEU A 187 1.44 -18.32 0.32
N THR A 188 0.98 -17.19 0.85
CA THR A 188 0.41 -16.07 0.08
C THR A 188 1.30 -14.85 0.21
N ILE A 189 1.52 -14.13 -0.90
CA ILE A 189 2.29 -12.88 -0.93
C ILE A 189 1.33 -11.70 -1.09
N ILE A 190 1.31 -10.81 -0.11
CA ILE A 190 0.54 -9.58 -0.11
C ILE A 190 1.46 -8.42 -0.51
N LEU A 191 1.19 -7.79 -1.64
CA LEU A 191 1.98 -6.74 -2.27
C LEU A 191 1.30 -5.39 -2.05
N PHE A 192 1.92 -4.52 -1.24
CA PHE A 192 1.45 -3.16 -0.97
C PHE A 192 2.15 -2.19 -1.89
N GLY A 193 1.37 -1.42 -2.65
CA GLY A 193 1.93 -0.57 -3.69
C GLY A 193 1.15 0.70 -3.98
N THR A 194 1.78 1.53 -4.79
CA THR A 194 1.15 2.66 -5.47
C THR A 194 0.59 2.18 -6.81
N PRO A 195 -0.22 3.00 -7.52
CA PRO A 195 -0.74 2.68 -8.85
C PRO A 195 0.32 2.20 -9.85
N ARG A 196 1.57 2.66 -9.69
CA ARG A 196 2.72 2.23 -10.52
C ARG A 196 2.98 0.72 -10.47
N ALA A 197 2.51 0.01 -9.44
CA ALA A 197 2.60 -1.43 -9.36
C ALA A 197 1.81 -2.15 -10.47
N ALA A 198 0.92 -1.44 -11.19
CA ALA A 198 0.16 -2.02 -12.29
C ALA A 198 1.04 -2.64 -13.40
N ALA A 199 2.27 -2.13 -13.56
CA ALA A 199 3.30 -2.74 -14.41
C ALA A 199 3.61 -4.22 -14.07
N LEU A 200 3.25 -4.70 -12.87
CA LEU A 200 3.44 -6.09 -12.48
C LEU A 200 2.39 -7.03 -13.10
N TRP A 201 1.18 -6.55 -13.42
CA TRP A 201 0.08 -7.41 -13.88
C TRP A 201 -0.64 -6.95 -15.16
N ASP A 202 -0.66 -5.65 -15.51
CA ASP A 202 -1.55 -5.12 -16.56
C ASP A 202 -1.35 -5.78 -17.93
N CYS A 203 -0.11 -6.10 -18.29
CA CYS A 203 0.24 -6.75 -19.57
C CYS A 203 0.46 -8.27 -19.44
N HIS A 204 0.12 -8.87 -18.29
CA HIS A 204 0.44 -10.25 -17.97
C HIS A 204 -0.82 -11.01 -17.52
N PRO A 205 -1.64 -11.52 -18.47
CA PRO A 205 -2.92 -12.16 -18.15
C PRO A 205 -2.81 -13.37 -17.21
N ASP A 206 -1.71 -14.10 -17.30
CA ASP A 206 -1.37 -15.23 -16.43
C ASP A 206 -1.14 -14.81 -14.97
N ILE A 207 -0.44 -13.69 -14.75
CA ILE A 207 -0.29 -13.07 -13.43
C ILE A 207 -1.64 -12.54 -12.97
N ARG A 208 -2.31 -11.74 -13.80
CA ARG A 208 -3.57 -11.07 -13.45
C ARG A 208 -4.65 -12.07 -13.02
N ARG A 209 -4.79 -13.19 -13.73
CA ARG A 209 -5.80 -14.24 -13.43
C ARG A 209 -5.62 -14.90 -12.06
N ARG A 210 -4.39 -14.97 -11.57
CA ARG A 210 -4.04 -15.62 -10.30
C ARG A 210 -3.81 -14.63 -9.16
N SER A 211 -4.09 -13.36 -9.43
CA SER A 211 -3.91 -12.27 -8.49
C SER A 211 -5.26 -11.83 -7.95
N LEU A 212 -5.31 -11.49 -6.67
CA LEU A 212 -6.45 -10.86 -6.02
C LEU A 212 -6.12 -9.38 -5.81
N PHE A 213 -7.13 -8.52 -5.89
CA PHE A 213 -6.94 -7.07 -5.86
C PHE A 213 -7.79 -6.43 -4.76
N VAL A 214 -7.16 -5.56 -3.98
CA VAL A 214 -7.78 -4.73 -2.95
C VAL A 214 -7.38 -3.29 -3.21
N TRP A 215 -8.36 -2.42 -3.37
CA TRP A 215 -8.15 -1.01 -3.72
C TRP A 215 -8.35 -0.13 -2.49
N ALA A 216 -7.26 0.49 -2.02
CA ALA A 216 -7.32 1.47 -0.94
C ALA A 216 -7.75 2.84 -1.50
N GLN A 217 -9.06 3.04 -1.60
CA GLN A 217 -9.68 4.18 -2.28
C GLN A 217 -9.49 5.51 -1.54
N ARG A 218 -9.35 6.60 -2.30
CA ARG A 218 -9.43 7.99 -1.83
C ARG A 218 -10.88 8.46 -1.73
N TYR A 219 -11.13 9.60 -1.10
CA TYR A 219 -12.40 10.32 -1.23
C TYR A 219 -12.45 11.07 -2.56
N ARG A 220 -13.50 10.84 -3.35
CA ARG A 220 -13.64 11.44 -4.68
C ARG A 220 -14.64 12.59 -4.69
N GLU A 221 -14.29 13.64 -5.43
CA GLU A 221 -15.11 14.82 -5.67
C GLU A 221 -16.32 14.54 -6.58
N ASP A 222 -16.19 13.57 -7.49
CA ASP A 222 -17.24 13.15 -8.42
C ASP A 222 -18.19 12.09 -7.84
N ARG A 223 -18.01 11.72 -6.56
CA ARG A 223 -18.82 10.75 -5.84
C ARG A 223 -19.57 11.40 -4.69
N PRO A 224 -20.88 11.68 -4.82
CA PRO A 224 -21.69 12.29 -3.76
C PRO A 224 -21.62 11.54 -2.42
N GLU A 225 -21.46 10.21 -2.47
CA GLU A 225 -21.30 9.34 -1.30
C GLU A 225 -20.04 9.66 -0.47
N ASP A 226 -19.01 10.28 -1.08
CA ASP A 226 -17.74 10.59 -0.43
C ASP A 226 -17.71 11.96 0.23
N HIS A 227 -18.62 12.88 -0.14
CA HIS A 227 -18.59 14.28 0.29
C HIS A 227 -18.73 14.43 1.82
N ARG A 228 -19.77 13.82 2.41
CA ARG A 228 -20.01 13.91 3.86
C ARG A 228 -18.94 13.16 4.68
N PRO A 229 -18.53 11.93 4.32
CA PRO A 229 -17.40 11.26 4.94
C PRO A 229 -16.10 12.07 4.90
N PHE A 230 -15.78 12.69 3.77
CA PHE A 230 -14.59 13.53 3.63
C PHE A 230 -14.65 14.76 4.55
N ALA A 231 -15.78 15.47 4.57
CA ALA A 231 -16.00 16.58 5.50
C ALA A 231 -15.81 16.18 6.98
N SER A 232 -16.34 15.00 7.33
CA SER A 232 -16.22 14.43 8.69
C SER A 232 -14.77 14.08 9.04
N LEU A 233 -14.01 13.57 8.08
CA LEU A 233 -12.58 13.29 8.22
C LEU A 233 -11.80 14.59 8.49
N VAL A 234 -11.96 15.60 7.62
CA VAL A 234 -11.27 16.88 7.73
C VAL A 234 -11.60 17.55 9.07
N SER A 235 -12.88 17.59 9.44
CA SER A 235 -13.33 18.13 10.73
C SER A 235 -12.71 17.37 11.91
N SER A 236 -12.65 16.04 11.85
CA SER A 236 -12.09 15.24 12.95
C SER A 236 -10.58 15.46 13.13
N LEU A 237 -9.83 15.59 12.03
CA LEU A 237 -8.41 15.96 12.09
C LEU A 237 -8.20 17.38 12.64
N GLY A 238 -9.11 18.30 12.32
CA GLY A 238 -9.08 19.68 12.81
C GLY A 238 -9.33 19.86 14.31
N LYS A 239 -9.98 18.90 14.99
CA LYS A 239 -10.35 19.00 16.42
C LYS A 239 -9.14 19.20 17.35
N HIS A 240 -7.95 18.81 16.92
CA HIS A 240 -6.73 18.91 17.70
C HIS A 240 -5.87 20.15 17.35
N LEU A 241 -6.37 21.01 16.45
CA LEU A 241 -5.67 22.19 15.99
C LEU A 241 -6.29 23.46 16.58
N PRO A 242 -5.49 24.50 16.86
CA PRO A 242 -6.01 25.76 17.34
C PRO A 242 -6.62 26.56 16.19
N LEU A 243 -7.82 26.21 15.73
CA LEU A 243 -8.48 26.94 14.64
C LEU A 243 -9.06 28.27 15.14
N GLU A 244 -8.99 29.33 14.32
CA GLU A 244 -9.61 30.64 14.60
C GLU A 244 -11.12 30.50 14.86
N ARG A 245 -11.76 29.64 14.07
CA ARG A 245 -13.18 29.28 14.21
C ARG A 245 -13.37 27.77 14.02
N PRO A 246 -14.29 27.12 14.75
CA PRO A 246 -14.47 25.67 14.70
C PRO A 246 -14.82 25.10 13.32
N ASP A 247 -15.46 25.90 12.48
CA ASP A 247 -15.94 25.53 11.16
C ASP A 247 -15.00 25.95 10.02
N LEU A 248 -13.83 26.53 10.32
CA LEU A 248 -12.88 27.05 9.34
C LEU A 248 -12.58 26.03 8.24
N LEU A 249 -12.26 24.78 8.62
CA LEU A 249 -11.93 23.73 7.67
C LEU A 249 -13.15 23.25 6.87
N VAL A 250 -14.33 23.21 7.49
CA VAL A 250 -15.57 22.78 6.83
C VAL A 250 -16.03 23.81 5.80
N GLN A 251 -15.85 25.10 6.08
CA GLN A 251 -16.10 26.18 5.12
C GLN A 251 -15.10 26.20 3.96
N ASN A 252 -13.94 25.54 4.10
CA ASN A 252 -12.85 25.53 3.12
C ASN A 252 -12.50 24.10 2.66
N LEU A 253 -13.49 23.21 2.57
CA LEU A 253 -13.27 21.80 2.19
C LEU A 253 -12.66 21.65 0.80
N GLU A 254 -13.00 22.54 -0.14
CA GLU A 254 -12.41 22.54 -1.48
C GLU A 254 -10.90 22.72 -1.42
N LEU A 255 -10.39 23.58 -0.53
CA LEU A 255 -8.95 23.79 -0.37
C LEU A 255 -8.27 22.56 0.23
N ALA A 256 -8.91 21.91 1.21
CA ALA A 256 -8.42 20.66 1.77
C ALA A 256 -8.43 19.53 0.73
N LEU A 257 -9.47 19.44 -0.10
CA LEU A 257 -9.58 18.46 -1.17
C LEU A 257 -8.53 18.70 -2.26
N ALA A 258 -8.39 19.94 -2.72
CA ALA A 258 -7.40 20.34 -3.70
C ALA A 258 -5.98 19.97 -3.25
N ASN A 259 -5.65 20.18 -1.97
CA ASN A 259 -4.33 19.89 -1.40
C ASN A 259 -4.14 18.45 -0.90
N SER A 260 -5.12 17.56 -1.10
CA SER A 260 -5.01 16.16 -0.66
C SER A 260 -5.40 15.12 -1.69
N ALA A 261 -6.06 15.53 -2.77
CA ALA A 261 -6.78 14.65 -3.69
C ALA A 261 -7.68 13.64 -2.94
N GLY A 262 -8.15 13.97 -1.74
CA GLY A 262 -8.99 13.09 -0.91
C GLY A 262 -8.25 11.96 -0.18
N SER A 263 -6.92 12.00 -0.10
CA SER A 263 -6.11 11.08 0.70
C SER A 263 -5.99 11.53 2.15
N TYR A 264 -6.20 10.62 3.10
CA TYR A 264 -6.08 10.89 4.55
C TYR A 264 -4.73 11.51 4.94
N GLY A 265 -3.64 10.89 4.49
CA GLY A 265 -2.28 11.31 4.83
C GLY A 265 -1.99 12.71 4.30
N GLU A 266 -2.45 13.04 3.10
CA GLU A 266 -2.25 14.37 2.55
C GLU A 266 -3.09 15.44 3.25
N VAL A 267 -4.32 15.11 3.71
CA VAL A 267 -5.08 16.03 4.59
C VAL A 267 -4.30 16.28 5.88
N LYS A 268 -3.76 15.24 6.51
CA LYS A 268 -2.93 15.38 7.72
C LYS A 268 -1.72 16.27 7.44
N GLN A 269 -1.00 16.05 6.35
CA GLN A 269 0.17 16.85 5.98
C GLN A 269 -0.19 18.31 5.65
N PHE A 270 -1.30 18.54 4.95
CA PHE A 270 -1.82 19.87 4.68
C PHE A 270 -2.10 20.65 5.98
N LEU A 271 -2.77 20.01 6.94
CA LEU A 271 -3.06 20.63 8.23
C LEU A 271 -1.79 20.88 9.07
N LEU A 272 -0.80 19.98 9.00
CA LEU A 272 0.51 20.20 9.63
C LEU A 272 1.24 21.40 9.04
N ARG A 273 1.21 21.56 7.71
CA ARG A 273 1.80 22.74 7.04
C ARG A 273 1.07 24.03 7.42
N ALA A 274 -0.25 23.98 7.60
CA ALA A 274 -1.03 25.12 8.07
C ALA A 274 -0.65 25.52 9.50
N ASP A 275 -0.48 24.55 10.39
CA ASP A 275 -0.01 24.83 11.75
C ASP A 275 1.41 25.41 11.75
N GLN A 276 2.29 24.94 10.86
CA GLN A 276 3.62 25.54 10.67
C GLN A 276 3.55 26.97 10.13
N ALA A 277 2.62 27.28 9.22
CA ALA A 277 2.40 28.62 8.72
C ALA A 277 1.93 29.57 9.83
N ARG A 278 0.98 29.12 10.66
CA ARG A 278 0.55 29.82 11.87
C ARG A 278 1.73 30.16 12.79
N VAL A 279 2.60 29.18 13.06
CA VAL A 279 3.79 29.38 13.92
C VAL A 279 4.74 30.40 13.30
N ARG A 280 4.98 30.37 11.99
CA ARG A 280 5.83 31.36 11.31
C ARG A 280 5.25 32.78 11.35
N ARG A 281 3.92 32.89 11.38
CA ARG A 281 3.18 34.15 11.51
C ARG A 281 3.07 34.65 12.96
N ASP A 282 3.59 33.89 13.92
CA ASP A 282 3.51 34.19 15.35
C ASP A 282 2.06 34.36 15.85
N SER A 283 1.14 33.51 15.35
CA SER A 283 -0.28 33.52 15.73
C SER A 283 -0.63 32.37 16.68
N HIS A 284 -1.61 32.60 17.56
CA HIS A 284 -2.16 31.55 18.43
C HIS A 284 -3.18 30.65 17.72
N THR A 285 -3.77 31.10 16.61
CA THR A 285 -4.81 30.37 15.87
C THR A 285 -4.51 30.26 14.38
N ILE A 286 -4.92 29.14 13.77
CA ILE A 286 -4.88 28.89 12.33
C ILE A 286 -6.06 29.61 11.71
N ASP A 287 -5.81 30.50 10.76
CA ASP A 287 -6.82 31.17 9.95
C ASP A 287 -6.74 30.78 8.47
N LEU A 288 -7.54 31.42 7.62
CA LEU A 288 -7.59 31.14 6.19
C LEU A 288 -6.25 31.43 5.48
N CYS A 289 -5.47 32.42 5.93
CA CYS A 289 -4.17 32.74 5.34
C CYS A 289 -3.19 31.58 5.51
N ASP A 290 -3.19 30.96 6.69
CA ASP A 290 -2.32 29.80 6.98
C ASP A 290 -2.69 28.59 6.11
N LEU A 291 -3.99 28.36 5.86
CA LEU A 291 -4.45 27.30 4.95
C LEU A 291 -4.00 27.56 3.51
N HIS A 292 -4.06 28.81 3.04
CA HIS A 292 -3.54 29.16 1.72
C HIS A 292 -2.02 28.98 1.64
N GLN A 293 -1.27 29.40 2.66
CA GLN A 293 0.19 29.19 2.74
C GLN A 293 0.60 27.72 2.81
N ALA A 294 -0.26 26.86 3.37
CA ALA A 294 -0.04 25.42 3.43
C ALA A 294 -0.22 24.71 2.09
N SER A 295 -0.78 25.42 1.10
CA SER A 295 -1.06 24.85 -0.21
C SER A 295 0.22 24.56 -0.98
N TYR A 296 0.22 23.47 -1.73
CA TYR A 296 1.32 23.15 -2.63
C TYR A 296 1.37 24.08 -3.84
N SER A 297 2.50 24.10 -4.54
CA SER A 297 2.60 24.78 -5.83
C SER A 297 1.63 24.16 -6.84
N ARG A 298 1.20 24.96 -7.83
CA ARG A 298 0.30 24.51 -8.89
C ARG A 298 0.79 23.24 -9.59
N GLU A 299 2.09 23.18 -9.91
CA GLU A 299 2.71 22.02 -10.57
C GLU A 299 2.58 20.75 -9.72
N HIS A 300 2.86 20.85 -8.42
CA HIS A 300 2.73 19.72 -7.50
C HIS A 300 1.28 19.26 -7.37
N LEU A 301 0.33 20.20 -7.29
CA LEU A 301 -1.10 19.86 -7.26
C LEU A 301 -1.51 19.13 -8.53
N LEU A 302 -1.11 19.59 -9.71
CA LEU A 302 -1.42 18.91 -10.97
C LEU A 302 -0.89 17.47 -10.99
N GLY A 303 0.37 17.26 -10.59
CA GLY A 303 0.94 15.91 -10.54
C GLY A 303 0.27 14.99 -9.51
N MET A 304 -0.08 15.52 -8.33
CA MET A 304 -0.82 14.76 -7.32
C MET A 304 -2.21 14.33 -7.83
N TRP A 305 -2.94 15.24 -8.47
CA TRP A 305 -4.26 14.97 -9.03
C TRP A 305 -4.21 14.03 -10.24
N GLU A 306 -3.19 14.15 -11.10
CA GLU A 306 -2.95 13.21 -12.20
C GLU A 306 -2.75 11.78 -11.67
N HIS A 307 -1.90 11.61 -10.65
CA HIS A 307 -1.70 10.30 -10.00
C HIS A 307 -2.98 9.77 -9.34
N ALA A 308 -3.77 10.63 -8.70
CA ALA A 308 -5.03 10.26 -8.08
C ALA A 308 -6.07 9.80 -9.11
N LYS A 309 -6.17 10.50 -10.24
CA LYS A 309 -7.09 10.14 -11.33
C LYS A 309 -6.66 8.90 -12.08
N ALA A 310 -5.36 8.71 -12.30
CA ALA A 310 -4.83 7.48 -12.87
C ALA A 310 -5.15 6.26 -11.97
N PHE A 311 -5.07 6.43 -10.65
CA PHE A 311 -5.50 5.40 -9.70
C PHE A 311 -7.00 5.11 -9.79
N ASP A 312 -7.84 6.15 -9.86
CA ASP A 312 -9.29 5.98 -9.99
C ASP A 312 -9.61 5.13 -11.24
N GLY A 313 -8.96 5.41 -12.37
CA GLY A 313 -9.13 4.64 -13.61
C GLY A 313 -8.68 3.17 -13.50
N LEU A 314 -7.63 2.87 -12.73
CA LEU A 314 -7.23 1.46 -12.47
C LEU A 314 -8.28 0.69 -11.65
N CYS A 315 -9.05 1.39 -10.81
CA CYS A 315 -10.09 0.80 -9.97
C CYS A 315 -11.41 0.61 -10.72
N GLU A 316 -11.59 1.30 -11.84
CA GLU A 316 -12.85 1.30 -12.58
C GLU A 316 -13.08 -0.05 -13.26
N ILE A 317 -14.28 -0.58 -13.03
CA ILE A 317 -14.75 -1.79 -13.69
C ILE A 317 -15.46 -1.33 -14.94
N ASN A 318 -15.06 -1.86 -16.10
CA ASN A 318 -15.85 -1.65 -17.30
C ASN A 318 -17.20 -2.37 -17.14
N THR A 319 -18.26 -1.58 -17.05
CA THR A 319 -19.65 -2.05 -16.90
C THR A 319 -20.49 -1.78 -18.15
N ASP A 320 -19.96 -1.02 -19.12
CA ASP A 320 -20.62 -0.73 -20.39
C ASP A 320 -19.82 -1.30 -21.56
N ALA A 321 -20.38 -2.33 -22.20
CA ALA A 321 -19.77 -2.94 -23.37
C ALA A 321 -19.54 -1.95 -24.53
N ALA A 322 -20.30 -0.84 -24.59
CA ALA A 322 -20.13 0.20 -25.58
C ALA A 322 -18.76 0.90 -25.50
N ASP A 323 -18.14 0.94 -24.31
CA ASP A 323 -16.78 1.47 -24.13
C ASP A 323 -15.72 0.64 -24.87
N LEU A 324 -16.08 -0.57 -25.27
CA LEU A 324 -15.26 -1.47 -26.10
C LEU A 324 -15.68 -1.45 -27.57
N GLY A 325 -16.46 -0.46 -28.02
CA GLY A 325 -17.03 -0.40 -29.38
C GLY A 325 -16.01 -0.40 -30.53
N TYR A 326 -14.72 -0.17 -30.24
CA TYR A 326 -13.63 -0.36 -31.20
C TYR A 326 -13.30 -1.83 -31.47
N LEU A 327 -13.71 -2.74 -30.57
CA LEU A 327 -13.61 -4.17 -30.79
C LEU A 327 -14.73 -4.60 -31.75
N ASN A 328 -14.36 -4.95 -32.99
CA ASN A 328 -15.30 -5.54 -33.96
C ASN A 328 -15.59 -6.99 -33.57
N LEU A 329 -16.41 -7.17 -32.53
CA LEU A 329 -16.79 -8.47 -31.99
C LEU A 329 -17.92 -9.07 -32.84
N LYS A 330 -17.57 -9.98 -33.75
CA LYS A 330 -18.56 -10.81 -34.44
C LYS A 330 -18.85 -12.05 -33.61
N TRP A 331 -19.93 -12.02 -32.84
CA TRP A 331 -20.48 -13.24 -32.24
C TRP A 331 -21.24 -14.00 -33.32
N GLY A 332 -20.87 -15.27 -33.55
CA GLY A 332 -21.56 -16.11 -34.52
C GLY A 332 -23.04 -16.24 -34.13
N ALA A 333 -23.94 -15.80 -35.02
CA ALA A 333 -25.36 -16.09 -34.89
C ALA A 333 -25.55 -17.61 -35.10
N ALA A 334 -25.41 -18.40 -34.03
CA ALA A 334 -25.80 -19.79 -34.01
C ALA A 334 -27.21 -19.87 -33.41
N GLU A 335 -28.16 -20.14 -34.28
CA GLU A 335 -29.50 -20.70 -34.06
C GLU A 335 -29.81 -21.15 -32.62
N ALA A 336 -30.13 -20.21 -31.73
CA ALA A 336 -30.93 -20.54 -30.55
C ALA A 336 -32.39 -20.67 -31.00
N ARG A 337 -32.71 -21.77 -31.69
CA ARG A 337 -34.08 -22.27 -31.73
C ARG A 337 -34.41 -22.65 -30.29
N VAL A 338 -35.00 -21.70 -29.57
CA VAL A 338 -35.77 -22.01 -28.36
C VAL A 338 -36.90 -22.92 -28.83
N GLY A 339 -36.75 -24.22 -28.56
CA GLY A 339 -37.80 -25.20 -28.81
C GLY A 339 -39.08 -24.80 -28.09
N GLN A 340 -40.19 -24.97 -28.78
CA GLN A 340 -41.56 -24.83 -28.29
C GLN A 340 -41.84 -25.76 -27.10
#